data_AF-A0A7W4CML6-F1
#
_entry.id   AF-A0A7W4CML6-F1
#
_cell.length_a   1.000
_cell.length_b   1.000
_cell.length_c   1.000
_cell.angle_alpha   90.00
_cell.angle_beta   90.00
_cell.angle_gamma   90.00
#
_symmetry.space_group_name_H-M   'P 1'
#
loop_
_entity.id
_entity.type
_entity.pdbx_description
1 polymer ?
#
loop_
_entity_poly.entity_id
_entity_poly.type
_entity_poly.pdbx_seq_one_letter_code
_entity_poly.pdbx_strand_id
1 'polypeptide(L)'
;MLNHAVLYAVMLAVPTITLIRTYGSNRDFAPFGFTIFAAQEPPIGWMVNPGGLLHGEPGWLLSILIAGHIVMAGAHESIWRDGTLARMRGCRRAAN
;
A
#
# COMPACT_ATOMS: atom_id res chain seq x y z
N MET A 1 0.50 10.55 14.27
CA MET A 1 -0.84 10.62 13.62
C MET A 1 -0.72 10.83 12.11
N LEU A 2 -0.08 11.90 11.61
CA LEU A 2 0.06 12.18 10.17
C LEU A 2 0.70 11.02 9.37
N ASN A 3 1.77 10.42 9.88
CA ASN A 3 2.44 9.27 9.26
C ASN A 3 1.48 8.07 9.06
N HIS A 4 0.60 7.79 10.03
CA HIS A 4 -0.37 6.69 9.89
C HIS A 4 -1.48 7.02 8.90
N ALA A 5 -1.94 8.28 8.85
CA ALA A 5 -2.93 8.71 7.86
C ALA A 5 -2.40 8.57 6.42
N VAL A 6 -1.13 8.95 6.20
CA VAL A 6 -0.46 8.76 4.90
C VAL A 6 -0.37 7.28 4.55
N LEU A 7 0.05 6.43 5.49
CA LEU A 7 0.10 4.98 5.26
C LEU A 7 -1.28 4.40 4.91
N TYR A 8 -2.34 4.78 5.63
CA TYR A 8 -3.69 4.30 5.33
C TYR A 8 -4.19 4.78 3.97
N ALA A 9 -3.94 6.04 3.62
CA ALA A 9 -4.30 6.57 2.30
C ALA A 9 -3.60 5.79 1.19
N VAL A 10 -2.32 5.47 1.37
CA VAL A 10 -1.52 4.71 0.42
C VAL A 10 -1.96 3.25 0.35
N MET A 11 -2.24 2.61 1.49
CA MET A 11 -2.77 1.24 1.56
C MET A 11 -4.13 1.09 0.86
N LEU A 12 -4.94 2.15 0.80
CA LEU A 12 -6.20 2.14 0.07
C LEU A 12 -6.00 2.46 -1.43
N ALA A 13 -5.19 3.48 -1.72
CA ALA A 13 -5.02 3.98 -3.08
C ALA A 13 -4.39 2.94 -4.01
N VAL A 14 -3.31 2.28 -3.57
CA VAL A 14 -2.56 1.31 -4.38
C VAL A 14 -3.43 0.14 -4.87
N PRO A 15 -4.12 -0.64 -4.00
CA PRO A 15 -4.96 -1.74 -4.46
C PRO A 15 -6.17 -1.27 -5.27
N THR A 16 -6.72 -0.09 -4.97
CA THR A 16 -7.85 0.47 -5.72
C THR A 16 -7.45 0.77 -7.18
N ILE A 17 -6.29 1.39 -7.39
CA ILE A 17 -5.77 1.69 -8.73
C ILE A 17 -5.54 0.40 -9.52
N THR A 18 -4.95 -0.62 -8.89
CA THR A 18 -4.74 -1.92 -9.53
C THR A 18 -6.05 -2.63 -9.88
N LEU A 19 -7.07 -2.58 -9.00
CA LEU A 19 -8.37 -3.17 -9.28
C LEU A 19 -9.04 -2.52 -10.51
N ILE A 20 -9.01 -1.20 -10.62
CA ILE A 20 -9.54 -0.47 -11.78
C ILE A 20 -8.85 -0.92 -13.07
N ARG A 21 -7.52 -1.04 -13.04
CA ARG A 21 -6.73 -1.50 -14.19
C ARG A 21 -7.06 -2.94 -14.58
N THR A 22 -7.09 -3.83 -13.59
CA THR A 22 -7.34 -5.26 -13.81
C THR A 22 -8.75 -5.47 -14.37
N TYR A 23 -9.74 -4.70 -13.92
CA TYR A 23 -11.10 -4.75 -14.47
C TYR A 23 -11.16 -4.38 -15.96
N GLY A 24 -10.38 -3.39 -16.41
CA GLY A 24 -10.34 -2.97 -17.81
C GLY A 24 -9.43 -3.83 -18.70
N SER A 25 -8.73 -4.81 -18.14
CA SER A 25 -7.69 -5.60 -18.81
C SER A 25 -8.28 -6.68 -19.72
N ASN A 26 -7.46 -7.15 -20.68
CA ASN A 26 -7.74 -8.32 -21.51
C ASN A 26 -7.32 -9.64 -20.85
N ARG A 27 -7.20 -9.66 -19.52
CA ARG A 27 -6.85 -10.85 -18.74
C ARG A 27 -7.89 -11.08 -17.66
N ASP A 28 -8.21 -12.34 -17.45
CA ASP A 28 -9.06 -12.75 -16.33
C ASP A 28 -8.38 -12.44 -15.00
N PHE A 29 -9.15 -11.91 -14.06
CA PHE A 29 -8.76 -11.77 -12.67
C PHE A 29 -9.35 -12.92 -11.87
N ALA A 30 -8.53 -13.94 -11.64
CA ALA A 30 -8.91 -15.14 -10.92
C ALA A 30 -8.02 -15.40 -9.68
N PRO A 31 -8.05 -14.53 -8.65
CA PRO A 31 -7.32 -14.80 -7.42
C PRO A 31 -7.85 -16.09 -6.78
N PHE A 32 -6.94 -16.92 -6.27
CA PHE A 32 -7.27 -18.23 -5.67
C PHE A 32 -8.03 -19.18 -6.60
N GLY A 33 -7.96 -18.97 -7.92
CA GLY A 33 -8.62 -19.82 -8.92
C GLY A 33 -10.09 -19.48 -9.18
N PHE A 34 -10.66 -18.46 -8.52
CA PHE A 34 -12.04 -18.02 -8.76
C PHE A 34 -12.06 -16.76 -9.61
N THR A 35 -12.65 -16.83 -10.81
CA THR A 35 -12.78 -15.67 -11.70
C THR A 35 -13.74 -14.64 -11.10
N ILE A 36 -13.19 -13.48 -10.72
CA ILE A 36 -13.94 -12.33 -10.21
C ILE A 36 -14.24 -11.35 -11.34
N PHE A 37 -13.23 -11.07 -12.19
CA PHE A 37 -13.40 -10.27 -13.40
C PHE A 37 -12.99 -11.11 -14.61
N ALA A 38 -13.88 -11.19 -15.60
CA ALA A 38 -13.53 -11.74 -16.90
C ALA A 38 -12.74 -10.72 -17.71
N ALA A 39 -11.91 -11.20 -18.63
CA ALA A 39 -11.20 -10.38 -19.59
C ALA A 39 -12.17 -9.52 -20.42
N GLN A 40 -11.78 -8.26 -20.66
CA GLN A 40 -12.46 -7.34 -21.56
C GLN A 40 -11.92 -7.51 -22.99
N GLU A 41 -12.81 -7.71 -23.95
CA GLU A 41 -12.47 -7.83 -25.38
C GLU A 41 -13.39 -6.90 -26.20
N PRO A 42 -12.92 -5.68 -26.58
CA PRO A 42 -11.58 -5.12 -26.41
C PRO A 42 -11.32 -4.54 -25.00
N PRO A 43 -10.05 -4.40 -24.59
CA PRO A 43 -9.69 -3.78 -23.31
C PRO A 43 -10.15 -2.32 -23.21
N ILE A 44 -10.50 -1.89 -22.00
CA ILE A 44 -10.95 -0.52 -21.74
C ILE A 44 -9.72 0.38 -21.61
N GLY A 45 -9.32 1.00 -22.73
CA GLY A 45 -8.06 1.74 -22.85
C GLY A 45 -7.80 2.77 -21.74
N TRP A 46 -8.78 3.55 -21.30
CA TRP A 46 -8.59 4.55 -20.25
C TRP A 46 -8.36 3.96 -18.85
N MET A 47 -8.78 2.71 -18.61
CA MET A 47 -8.53 2.00 -17.35
C MET A 47 -7.16 1.32 -17.35
N VAL A 48 -6.71 0.87 -18.52
CA VAL A 48 -5.46 0.10 -18.67
C VAL A 48 -4.25 1.00 -18.93
N ASN A 49 -4.41 2.05 -19.75
CA ASN A 49 -3.33 2.97 -20.15
C ASN A 49 -2.65 3.69 -18.98
N PRO A 50 -3.35 4.17 -17.94
CA PRO A 50 -2.69 4.77 -16.78
C PRO A 50 -1.77 3.77 -16.09
N GLY A 51 -2.13 2.47 -16.11
CA GLY A 51 -1.35 1.39 -15.54
C GLY A 51 -0.02 1.09 -16.22
N GLY A 52 0.23 1.61 -17.44
CA GLY A 52 1.54 1.54 -18.07
C GLY A 52 2.51 2.61 -17.56
N LEU A 53 2.01 3.82 -17.27
CA LEU A 53 2.80 4.94 -16.71
C LEU A 53 2.88 4.92 -15.18
N LEU A 54 1.85 4.41 -14.51
CA LEU A 54 1.64 4.53 -13.07
C LEU A 54 1.81 3.20 -12.31
N HIS A 55 2.50 2.19 -12.84
CA HIS A 55 2.84 0.99 -12.04
C HIS A 55 4.33 0.79 -11.81
N GLY A 56 5.20 1.41 -12.61
CA GLY A 56 6.62 1.50 -12.30
C GLY A 56 6.91 2.49 -11.17
N GLU A 57 6.44 3.73 -11.33
CA GLU A 57 6.75 4.86 -10.44
C GLU A 57 6.14 4.78 -9.02
N PRO A 58 4.84 4.48 -8.82
CA PRO A 58 4.27 4.49 -7.48
C PRO A 58 4.63 3.26 -6.65
N GLY A 59 5.15 2.18 -7.25
CA GLY A 59 5.75 1.07 -6.50
C GLY A 59 7.01 1.50 -5.75
N TRP A 60 7.83 2.34 -6.38
CA TRP A 60 8.99 2.96 -5.74
C TRP A 60 8.57 3.99 -4.68
N LEU A 61 7.56 4.81 -4.96
CA LEU A 61 7.03 5.75 -3.97
C LEU A 61 6.52 5.04 -2.71
N LEU A 62 5.77 3.94 -2.88
CA LEU A 62 5.32 3.09 -1.76
C LEU A 62 6.50 2.52 -0.99
N SER A 63 7.52 2.03 -1.70
CA SER A 63 8.74 1.48 -1.09
C SER A 63 9.48 2.55 -0.26
N ILE A 64 9.62 3.77 -0.78
CA ILE A 64 10.23 4.91 -0.06
C ILE A 64 9.41 5.28 1.17
N LEU A 65 8.08 5.32 1.07
CA LEU A 65 7.19 5.62 2.20
C LEU A 65 7.27 4.56 3.30
N ILE A 66 7.30 3.27 2.93
CA ILE A 66 7.49 2.17 3.88
C ILE A 66 8.86 2.28 4.55
N ALA A 67 9.93 2.48 3.78
CA ALA A 67 11.28 2.64 4.31
C ALA A 67 11.38 3.84 5.27
N GLY A 68 10.83 4.99 4.88
CA GLY A 68 10.78 6.19 5.72
C GLY A 68 9.98 5.96 7.02
N HIS A 69 8.88 5.20 6.95
CA HIS A 69 8.11 4.82 8.14
C HIS A 69 8.92 3.95 9.10
N ILE A 70 9.63 2.94 8.59
CA ILE A 70 10.48 2.05 9.40
C ILE A 70 11.60 2.86 10.07
N VAL A 71 12.27 3.75 9.32
CA VAL A 71 13.32 4.63 9.86
C VAL A 71 12.78 5.55 10.96
N MET A 72 11.61 6.17 10.75
CA MET A 72 10.98 7.03 11.76
C MET A 72 10.59 6.27 13.02
N ALA A 73 10.08 5.04 12.89
CA ALA A 73 9.78 4.20 14.04
C ALA A 73 11.04 3.86 14.85
N GLY A 74 12.17 3.59 14.18
CA GLY A 74 13.47 3.41 14.81
C GLY A 74 13.99 4.68 15.48
N ALA A 75 13.83 5.84 14.84
CA ALA A 75 14.22 7.13 15.41
C ALA A 75 13.40 7.48 16.66
N HIS A 76 12.09 7.19 16.66
CA HIS A 76 11.23 7.36 17.82
C HIS A 76 11.70 6.54 19.03
N GLU A 77 12.13 5.29 18.82
CA GLU A 77 12.64 4.45 19.90
C GLU A 77 14.06 4.83 20.33
N SER A 78 14.97 5.08 19.38
CA SER A 78 16.39 5.30 19.67
C SER A 78 16.71 6.73 20.10
N ILE A 79 16.07 7.73 19.51
CA ILE A 79 16.36 9.15 19.74
C ILE A 79 15.36 9.74 20.72
N TRP A 80 14.05 9.59 20.43
CA TRP A 80 13.01 10.19 21.27
C TRP A 80 12.63 9.35 22.50
N ARG A 81 12.93 8.03 22.51
CA ARG A 81 12.66 7.10 23.62
C ARG A 81 11.24 7.18 24.16
N ASP A 82 10.28 7.47 23.30
CA ASP A 82 8.90 7.72 23.69
C ASP A 82 8.08 6.43 23.86
N GLY A 83 8.70 5.26 23.66
CA GLY A 83 8.10 3.96 23.85
C GLY A 83 7.03 3.63 22.81
N THR A 84 7.07 4.28 21.64
CA THR A 84 6.12 4.02 20.54
C THR A 84 6.21 2.57 20.07
N LEU A 85 7.42 2.00 19.96
CA LEU A 85 7.59 0.60 19.57
C LEU A 85 7.13 -0.36 20.67
N ALA A 86 7.33 -0.03 21.95
CA ALA A 86 6.83 -0.85 23.05
C ALA A 86 5.29 -0.99 23.02
N ARG A 87 4.57 0.11 22.70
CA ARG A 87 3.11 0.08 22.51
C ARG A 87 2.69 -0.74 21.30
N MET A 88 3.40 -0.66 20.17
CA MET A 88 3.09 -1.46 18.97
C MET A 88 3.36 -2.96 19.18
N ARG A 89 4.38 -3.31 19.97
CA ARG A 89 4.72 -4.71 20.31
C ARG A 89 3.80 -5.32 21.37
N GLY A 90 2.80 -4.57 21.86
CA GLY A 90 1.89 -5.03 22.92
C GLY A 90 2.49 -5.03 24.32
N CYS A 91 3.75 -4.62 24.49
CA CYS A 91 4.35 -4.41 25.81
C CYS A 91 3.83 -3.07 26.37
N ARG A 92 2.78 -3.13 27.21
CA ARG A 92 2.48 -2.01 28.10
C ARG A 92 3.70 -1.82 29.01
N ARG A 93 4.33 -0.64 28.92
CA ARG A 93 5.32 -0.19 29.90
C ARG A 93 4.65 -0.32 31.27
N ALA A 94 5.19 -1.18 32.13
CA ALA A 94 4.76 -1.23 33.52
C ALA A 94 4.87 0.19 34.07
N ALA A 95 3.74 0.76 34.45
CA ALA A 95 3.70 2.03 35.14
C ALA A 95 4.48 1.84 36.45
N ASN A 96 5.51 2.65 36.65
CA ASN A 96 6.18 2.83 37.92
C ASN A 96 5.97 4.28 38.31
#